data_AF-A0A516WFN1-F1
#
_entry.id   AF-A0A516WFN1-F1
#
_cell.length_a   1.000
_cell.length_b   1.000
_cell.length_c   1.000
_cell.angle_alpha   90.00
_cell.angle_beta   90.00
_cell.angle_gamma   90.00
#
_symmetry.space_group_name_H-M   'P 1'
#
loop_
_entity.id
_entity.type
_entity.pdbx_description
1 polymer ?
#
loop_
_entity_poly.entity_id
_entity_poly.type
_entity_poly.pdbx_seq_one_letter_code
_entity_poly.pdbx_strand_id
1 'polypeptide(L)'
;MSSTAPVNEYVHIDKQSPAVYQAQIGVAKAVRHATTEVGMDRRFVELINVRVSQINRCAYCLDVHVAAALAAGETPQRLAVLPAWRETELFSDREVAALTLAESITTLPDAHTQETDYAFARRFLSEQEISTVSWIAVTMNAFNRISIVSRHPVRPKQ
;
A
#
# COMPACT_ATOMS: atom_id res chain seq x y z
N MET A 1 -46.13 2.88 -14.37
CA MET A 1 -44.80 2.23 -14.33
C MET A 1 -43.80 3.31 -13.95
N SER A 2 -43.64 3.54 -12.64
CA SER A 2 -42.75 4.59 -12.14
C SER A 2 -41.35 4.00 -11.98
N SER A 3 -40.43 4.41 -12.84
CA SER A 3 -39.01 4.04 -12.76
C SER A 3 -38.42 4.69 -11.50
N THR A 4 -38.15 3.88 -10.48
CA THR A 4 -37.38 4.28 -9.31
C THR A 4 -35.93 4.47 -9.75
N ALA A 5 -35.45 5.71 -9.77
CA ALA A 5 -34.02 6.01 -9.92
C ALA A 5 -33.21 5.18 -8.91
N PRO A 6 -32.05 4.61 -9.29
CA PRO A 6 -31.32 3.75 -8.38
C PRO A 6 -30.78 4.58 -7.21
N VAL A 7 -31.08 4.09 -6.00
CA VAL A 7 -30.63 4.62 -4.71
C VAL A 7 -29.11 4.40 -4.61
N ASN A 8 -28.37 5.48 -4.32
CA ASN A 8 -26.95 5.56 -3.96
C ASN A 8 -25.89 5.39 -5.07
N GLU A 9 -25.62 6.48 -5.81
CA GLU A 9 -24.29 6.71 -6.36
C GLU A 9 -23.39 7.20 -5.21
N TYR A 10 -22.34 6.46 -4.88
CA TYR A 10 -21.42 6.82 -3.80
C TYR A 10 -20.70 8.13 -4.14
N VAL A 11 -20.44 8.96 -3.13
CA VAL A 11 -19.70 10.21 -3.33
C VAL A 11 -18.22 9.89 -3.57
N HIS A 12 -17.73 10.18 -4.78
CA HIS A 12 -16.31 10.12 -5.12
C HIS A 12 -15.58 11.31 -4.51
N ILE A 13 -15.00 11.16 -3.32
CA ILE A 13 -14.41 12.27 -2.56
C ILE A 13 -13.20 12.91 -3.27
N ASP A 14 -12.49 12.13 -4.07
CA ASP A 14 -11.41 12.56 -4.95
C ASP A 14 -11.90 13.50 -6.07
N LYS A 15 -13.12 13.27 -6.57
CA LYS A 15 -13.76 14.13 -7.58
C LYS A 15 -14.45 15.34 -6.97
N GLN A 16 -15.08 15.18 -5.81
CA GLN A 16 -15.75 16.29 -5.13
C GLN A 16 -14.78 17.28 -4.50
N SER A 17 -13.59 16.83 -4.10
CA SER A 17 -12.54 17.66 -3.50
C SER A 17 -11.20 17.47 -4.23
N PRO A 18 -11.12 17.88 -5.51
CA PRO A 18 -9.96 17.59 -6.36
C PRO A 18 -8.66 18.22 -5.83
N ALA A 19 -8.73 19.41 -5.22
CA ALA A 19 -7.55 20.05 -4.62
C ALA A 19 -6.94 19.22 -3.49
N VAL A 20 -7.78 18.60 -2.65
CA VAL A 20 -7.33 17.70 -1.56
C VAL A 20 -6.68 16.45 -2.14
N TYR A 21 -7.29 15.84 -3.16
CA TYR A 21 -6.72 14.68 -3.84
C TYR A 21 -5.39 15.00 -4.52
N GLN A 22 -5.25 16.18 -5.14
CA GLN A 22 -3.98 16.63 -5.73
C GLN A 22 -2.88 16.81 -4.67
N ALA A 23 -3.21 17.33 -3.49
CA ALA A 23 -2.26 17.40 -2.38
C ALA A 23 -1.79 16.00 -1.95
N GLN A 24 -2.70 15.02 -1.88
CA GLN A 24 -2.36 13.62 -1.58
C GLN A 24 -1.46 12.99 -2.67
N ILE A 25 -1.68 13.31 -3.95
CA ILE A 25 -0.75 12.94 -5.03
C ILE A 25 0.62 13.59 -4.83
N GLY A 26 0.68 14.83 -4.34
CA GLY A 26 1.91 15.51 -3.96
C GLY A 26 2.71 14.72 -2.92
N VAL A 27 2.05 14.20 -1.89
CA VAL A 27 2.68 13.30 -0.90
C VAL A 27 3.26 12.07 -1.60
N ALA A 28 2.50 11.40 -2.47
CA ALA A 28 2.98 10.23 -3.21
C ALA A 28 4.23 10.51 -4.07
N LYS A 29 4.32 11.70 -4.67
CA LYS A 29 5.51 12.14 -5.40
C LYS A 29 6.71 12.33 -4.46
N ALA A 30 6.52 12.99 -3.32
CA ALA A 30 7.57 13.16 -2.32
C ALA A 30 8.08 11.80 -1.79
N VAL A 31 7.18 10.86 -1.52
CA VAL A 31 7.56 9.48 -1.14
C VAL A 31 8.38 8.81 -2.23
N ARG A 32 8.02 8.97 -3.51
CA ARG A 32 8.82 8.43 -4.62
C ARG A 32 10.24 9.00 -4.66
N HIS A 33 10.42 10.28 -4.35
CA HIS A 33 11.76 10.86 -4.24
C HIS A 33 12.54 10.22 -3.10
N ALA A 34 11.94 10.12 -1.91
CA ALA A 34 12.56 9.47 -0.74
C ALA A 34 12.94 8.00 -1.01
N THR A 35 12.13 7.24 -1.76
CA THR A 35 12.44 5.85 -2.14
C THR A 35 13.69 5.77 -3.03
N THR A 36 13.85 6.72 -3.95
CA THR A 36 15.04 6.78 -4.82
C THR A 36 16.30 7.07 -3.99
N GLU A 37 16.21 7.98 -3.02
CA GLU A 37 17.35 8.35 -2.16
C GLU A 37 17.88 7.17 -1.33
N VAL A 38 16.99 6.27 -0.89
CA VAL A 38 17.37 5.08 -0.11
C VAL A 38 17.58 3.82 -0.95
N GLY A 39 17.57 3.93 -2.28
CA GLY A 39 17.75 2.78 -3.19
C GLY A 39 16.66 1.71 -3.04
N MET A 40 15.41 2.12 -2.79
CA MET A 40 14.24 1.25 -2.88
C MET A 40 13.63 1.39 -4.27
N ASP A 41 13.81 0.36 -5.09
CA ASP A 41 13.30 0.33 -6.45
C ASP A 41 11.76 0.23 -6.50
N ARG A 42 11.22 0.32 -7.71
CA ARG A 42 9.78 0.25 -7.94
C ARG A 42 9.18 -1.08 -7.45
N ARG A 43 9.88 -2.20 -7.63
CA ARG A 43 9.41 -3.54 -7.25
C ARG A 43 9.22 -3.62 -5.74
N PHE A 44 10.19 -3.12 -4.97
CA PHE A 44 10.15 -3.07 -3.51
C PHE A 44 9.00 -2.20 -2.99
N VAL A 45 8.80 -1.01 -3.57
CA VAL A 45 7.71 -0.10 -3.18
C VAL A 45 6.34 -0.73 -3.48
N GLU A 46 6.19 -1.36 -4.65
CA GLU A 46 4.93 -2.00 -5.03
C GLU A 46 4.61 -3.24 -4.19
N LEU A 47 5.63 -3.98 -3.73
CA LEU A 47 5.45 -5.08 -2.77
C LEU A 47 4.75 -4.60 -1.49
N ILE A 48 5.22 -3.48 -0.92
CA ILE A 48 4.61 -2.86 0.27
C ILE A 48 3.19 -2.37 -0.05
N ASN A 49 3.01 -1.67 -1.17
CA ASN A 49 1.70 -1.12 -1.56
C ASN A 49 0.64 -2.23 -1.72
N VAL A 50 1.02 -3.35 -2.35
CA VAL A 50 0.15 -4.53 -2.48
C VAL A 50 -0.19 -5.07 -1.10
N ARG A 51 0.80 -5.27 -0.21
CA ARG A 51 0.54 -5.84 1.11
C ARG A 51 -0.37 -4.97 1.97
N VAL A 52 -0.12 -3.67 2.02
CA VAL A 52 -0.99 -2.70 2.73
C VAL A 52 -2.41 -2.74 2.16
N SER A 53 -2.53 -2.80 0.83
CA SER A 53 -3.84 -2.88 0.16
C SER A 53 -4.58 -4.20 0.42
N GLN A 54 -3.87 -5.32 0.58
CA GLN A 54 -4.45 -6.62 0.97
C GLN A 54 -5.08 -6.52 2.35
N ILE A 55 -4.36 -5.97 3.34
CA ILE A 55 -4.84 -5.80 4.71
C ILE A 55 -6.07 -4.89 4.76
N ASN A 56 -6.02 -3.76 4.05
CA ASN A 56 -7.13 -2.82 3.98
C ASN A 56 -8.30 -3.29 3.09
N ARG A 57 -8.13 -4.39 2.33
CA ARG A 57 -9.12 -4.93 1.39
C ARG A 57 -9.53 -3.92 0.29
N CYS A 58 -8.61 -3.09 -0.18
CA CYS A 58 -8.87 -2.14 -1.27
C CYS A 58 -8.75 -2.84 -2.64
N ALA A 59 -9.86 -3.34 -3.20
CA ALA A 59 -9.86 -4.04 -4.50
C ALA A 59 -9.30 -3.19 -5.66
N TYR A 60 -9.67 -1.91 -5.74
CA TYR A 60 -9.15 -0.99 -6.75
C TYR A 60 -7.63 -0.82 -6.65
N CYS A 61 -7.13 -0.62 -5.43
CA CYS A 61 -5.71 -0.45 -5.18
C CYS A 61 -4.94 -1.74 -5.49
N LEU A 62 -5.51 -2.91 -5.18
CA LEU A 62 -4.91 -4.20 -5.55
C LEU A 62 -4.77 -4.35 -7.06
N ASP A 63 -5.81 -4.02 -7.85
CA ASP A 63 -5.73 -4.11 -9.31
C ASP A 63 -4.62 -3.21 -9.89
N VAL A 64 -4.51 -1.97 -9.37
CA VAL A 64 -3.47 -1.01 -9.79
C VAL A 64 -2.07 -1.47 -9.39
N HIS A 65 -1.87 -1.82 -8.11
CA HIS A 65 -0.55 -2.07 -7.56
C HIS A 65 -0.01 -3.47 -7.89
N VAL A 66 -0.87 -4.48 -8.06
CA VAL A 66 -0.44 -5.79 -8.57
C VAL A 66 0.05 -5.66 -10.02
N ALA A 67 -0.69 -4.94 -10.87
CA ALA A 67 -0.24 -4.71 -12.24
C ALA A 67 1.09 -3.94 -12.30
N ALA A 68 1.24 -2.91 -11.45
CA ALA A 68 2.49 -2.16 -11.35
C ALA A 68 3.66 -2.98 -10.80
N ALA A 69 3.42 -3.86 -9.81
CA ALA A 69 4.43 -4.76 -9.27
C ALA A 69 4.95 -5.73 -10.35
N LEU A 70 4.03 -6.37 -11.10
CA LEU A 70 4.38 -7.26 -12.20
C LEU A 70 5.19 -6.52 -13.29
N ALA A 71 4.76 -5.31 -13.66
CA ALA A 71 5.50 -4.47 -14.62
C ALA A 71 6.90 -4.07 -14.13
N ALA A 72 7.12 -4.04 -12.80
CA ALA A 72 8.41 -3.75 -12.18
C ALA A 72 9.28 -5.01 -11.94
N GLY A 73 8.85 -6.18 -12.41
CA GLY A 73 9.62 -7.44 -12.28
C GLY A 73 9.31 -8.24 -11.03
N GLU A 74 8.22 -7.95 -10.31
CA GLU A 74 7.70 -8.86 -9.28
C GLU A 74 7.12 -10.13 -9.92
N THR A 75 7.09 -11.23 -9.19
CA THR A 75 6.63 -12.52 -9.74
C THR A 75 5.20 -12.87 -9.28
N PRO A 76 4.41 -13.56 -10.13
CA PRO A 76 3.11 -14.09 -9.71
C PRO A 76 3.20 -14.99 -8.47
N GLN A 77 4.26 -15.79 -8.34
CA GLN A 77 4.48 -16.65 -7.18
C GLN A 77 4.61 -15.85 -5.89
N ARG A 78 5.51 -14.86 -5.86
CA ARG A 78 5.71 -14.01 -4.67
C ARG A 78 4.45 -13.24 -4.31
N LEU A 79 3.72 -12.69 -5.29
CA LEU A 79 2.46 -12.00 -5.04
C LEU A 79 1.37 -12.92 -4.48
N ALA A 80 1.30 -14.17 -4.95
CA ALA A 80 0.32 -15.14 -4.49
C ALA A 80 0.54 -15.53 -3.01
N VAL A 81 1.80 -15.65 -2.58
CA VAL A 81 2.14 -16.00 -1.19
C VAL A 81 2.37 -14.79 -0.29
N LEU A 82 2.34 -13.57 -0.83
CA LEU A 82 2.53 -12.33 -0.06
C LEU A 82 1.63 -12.23 1.18
N PRO A 83 0.35 -12.67 1.19
CA PRO A 83 -0.43 -12.67 2.43
C PRO A 83 0.12 -13.54 3.56
N ALA A 84 0.94 -14.54 3.23
CA ALA A 84 1.56 -15.50 4.12
C ALA A 84 3.10 -15.39 4.09
N TRP A 85 3.63 -14.20 3.80
CA TRP A 85 5.07 -13.99 3.54
C TRP A 85 5.99 -14.50 4.66
N ARG A 86 5.54 -14.50 5.92
CA ARG A 86 6.29 -15.00 7.10
C ARG A 86 6.58 -16.51 7.04
N GLU A 87 5.81 -17.27 6.27
CA GLU A 87 5.91 -18.73 6.16
C GLU A 87 6.75 -19.18 4.96
N THR A 88 7.54 -18.27 4.36
CA THR A 88 8.33 -18.53 3.15
C THR A 88 9.69 -17.85 3.21
N GLU A 89 10.66 -18.39 2.47
CA GLU A 89 12.00 -17.79 2.31
C GLU A 89 12.12 -16.98 1.00
N LEU A 90 11.00 -16.67 0.35
CA LEU A 90 11.01 -15.99 -0.96
C LEU A 90 11.36 -14.51 -0.87
N PHE A 91 11.36 -13.92 0.33
CA PHE A 91 11.58 -12.50 0.57
C PHE A 91 12.90 -12.28 1.32
N SER A 92 13.67 -11.27 0.91
CA SER A 92 14.93 -10.92 1.57
C SER A 92 14.68 -10.36 2.98
N ASP A 93 15.70 -10.39 3.85
CA ASP A 93 15.61 -9.79 5.19
C ASP A 93 15.18 -8.31 5.17
N ARG A 94 15.65 -7.55 4.17
CA ARG A 94 15.27 -6.14 3.97
C ARG A 94 13.77 -6.01 3.62
N GLU A 95 13.26 -6.89 2.76
CA GLU A 95 11.83 -6.94 2.41
C GLU A 95 10.98 -7.38 3.61
N VAL A 96 11.42 -8.40 4.35
CA VAL A 96 10.77 -8.90 5.56
C VAL A 96 10.67 -7.81 6.64
N ALA A 97 11.76 -7.06 6.87
CA ALA A 97 11.77 -5.92 7.78
C ALA A 97 10.78 -4.82 7.35
N ALA A 98 10.77 -4.47 6.05
CA ALA A 98 9.86 -3.47 5.51
C ALA A 98 8.39 -3.91 5.58
N LEU A 99 8.09 -5.18 5.27
CA LEU A 99 6.75 -5.75 5.39
C LEU A 99 6.28 -5.77 6.85
N THR A 100 7.14 -6.18 7.79
CA THR A 100 6.84 -6.15 9.23
C THR A 100 6.43 -4.75 9.68
N LEU A 101 7.24 -3.75 9.36
CA LEU A 101 6.97 -2.36 9.71
C LEU A 101 5.68 -1.83 9.04
N ALA A 102 5.49 -2.12 7.76
CA ALA A 102 4.31 -1.67 7.01
C ALA A 102 3.01 -2.30 7.52
N GLU A 103 3.02 -3.59 7.91
CA GLU A 103 1.88 -4.24 8.55
C GLU A 103 1.55 -3.62 9.91
N SER A 104 2.56 -3.37 10.75
CA SER A 104 2.40 -2.75 12.05
C SER A 104 1.76 -1.35 11.94
N ILE A 105 2.26 -0.53 11.01
CA ILE A 105 1.71 0.82 10.73
C ILE A 105 0.28 0.75 10.17
N THR A 106 -0.04 -0.29 9.41
CA THR A 106 -1.37 -0.45 8.81
C THR A 106 -2.40 -0.92 9.82
N THR A 107 -2.03 -1.86 10.69
CA THR A 107 -2.95 -2.50 11.65
C THR A 107 -3.01 -1.79 13.00
N LEU A 108 -1.97 -1.03 13.36
CA LEU A 108 -1.81 -0.35 14.64
C LEU A 108 -2.09 -1.29 15.83
N PRO A 109 -1.28 -2.36 16.01
CA PRO A 109 -1.48 -3.33 17.08
C PRO A 109 -1.21 -2.70 18.47
N ASP A 110 -1.18 -3.49 19.54
CA ASP A 110 -0.82 -2.98 20.86
C ASP A 110 0.64 -2.44 20.90
N ALA A 111 0.95 -1.63 21.91
CA ALA A 111 2.22 -0.92 22.01
C ALA A 111 3.43 -1.87 22.08
N HIS A 112 3.30 -3.04 22.73
CA HIS A 112 4.40 -3.99 22.84
C HIS A 112 4.71 -4.64 21.49
N THR A 113 3.66 -4.99 20.74
CA THR A 113 3.80 -5.51 19.36
C THR A 113 4.43 -4.44 18.45
N GLN A 114 4.00 -3.19 18.52
CA GLN A 114 4.59 -2.09 17.74
C GLN A 114 6.08 -1.90 18.04
N GLU A 115 6.47 -1.91 19.32
CA GLU A 115 7.87 -1.79 19.72
C GLU A 115 8.71 -2.97 19.21
N THR A 116 8.17 -4.18 19.29
CA THR A 116 8.80 -5.40 18.78
C THR A 116 9.02 -5.35 17.26
N ASP A 117 7.98 -4.98 16.51
CA ASP A 117 8.04 -4.85 15.05
C ASP A 117 9.04 -3.77 14.61
N TYR A 118 9.04 -2.63 15.30
CA TYR A 118 9.98 -1.54 15.04
C TYR A 118 11.42 -1.96 15.34
N ALA A 119 11.67 -2.59 16.49
CA ALA A 119 12.98 -3.10 16.86
C ALA A 119 13.49 -4.15 15.87
N PHE A 120 12.61 -5.03 15.37
CA PHE A 120 12.95 -5.95 14.31
C PHE A 120 13.34 -5.23 13.02
N ALA A 121 12.55 -4.25 12.57
CA ALA A 121 12.85 -3.48 11.37
C ALA A 121 14.20 -2.74 11.44
N ARG A 122 14.56 -2.20 12.62
CA ARG A 122 15.85 -1.53 12.88
C ARG A 122 17.08 -2.40 12.67
N ARG A 123 16.94 -3.73 12.68
CA ARG A 123 18.05 -4.65 12.44
C ARG A 123 18.51 -4.67 10.99
N PHE A 124 17.62 -4.35 10.06
CA PHE A 124 17.84 -4.49 8.62
C PHE A 124 17.63 -3.20 7.82
N LEU A 125 17.02 -2.18 8.44
CA LEU A 125 16.75 -0.89 7.83
C LEU A 125 17.44 0.25 8.60
N SER A 126 18.07 1.15 7.84
CA SER A 126 18.52 2.45 8.32
C SER A 126 17.34 3.34 8.74
N GLU A 127 17.65 4.44 9.44
CA GLU A 127 16.61 5.39 9.88
C GLU A 127 15.89 6.04 8.71
N GLN A 128 16.61 6.35 7.63
CA GLN A 128 16.03 6.91 6.42
C GLN A 128 15.12 5.89 5.71
N GLU A 129 15.51 4.62 5.66
CA GLU A 129 14.66 3.56 5.10
C GLU A 129 13.40 3.31 5.94
N ILE A 130 13.50 3.33 7.27
CA ILE A 130 12.34 3.21 8.17
C ILE A 130 11.37 4.36 7.95
N SER A 131 11.88 5.59 7.88
CA SER A 131 11.06 6.76 7.56
C SER A 131 10.37 6.59 6.20
N THR A 132 11.12 6.17 5.17
CA THR A 132 10.58 5.95 3.83
C THR A 132 9.51 4.86 3.82
N VAL A 133 9.74 3.68 4.41
CA VAL A 133 8.74 2.60 4.52
C VAL A 133 7.50 3.06 5.26
N SER A 134 7.68 3.82 6.34
CA SER A 134 6.56 4.38 7.11
C SER A 134 5.71 5.31 6.25
N TRP A 135 6.34 6.20 5.48
CA TRP A 135 5.64 7.09 4.56
C TRP A 135 4.98 6.36 3.39
N ILE A 136 5.56 5.28 2.87
CA ILE A 136 4.88 4.41 1.89
C ILE A 136 3.60 3.85 2.51
N ALA A 137 3.69 3.24 3.69
CA ALA A 137 2.55 2.61 4.36
C ALA A 137 1.45 3.62 4.69
N VAL A 138 1.79 4.79 5.25
CA VAL A 138 0.85 5.89 5.55
C VAL A 138 0.16 6.38 4.27
N THR A 139 0.94 6.64 3.22
CA THR A 139 0.42 7.12 1.94
C THR A 139 -0.53 6.10 1.30
N MET A 140 -0.17 4.82 1.31
CA MET A 140 -1.02 3.75 0.78
C MET A 140 -2.29 3.57 1.61
N ASN A 141 -2.19 3.67 2.94
CA ASN A 141 -3.36 3.66 3.83
C ASN A 141 -4.35 4.78 3.51
N ALA A 142 -3.87 5.98 3.16
CA ALA A 142 -4.71 7.09 2.73
C ALA A 142 -5.39 6.82 1.38
N PHE A 143 -4.66 6.36 0.35
CA PHE A 143 -5.24 6.02 -0.95
C PHE A 143 -6.23 4.85 -0.89
N ASN A 144 -5.97 3.86 -0.03
CA ASN A 144 -6.92 2.77 0.24
C ASN A 144 -8.23 3.32 0.78
N ARG A 145 -8.18 4.21 1.78
CA ARG A 145 -9.38 4.85 2.37
C ARG A 145 -10.13 5.67 1.33
N ILE A 146 -9.43 6.50 0.54
CA ILE A 146 -10.04 7.28 -0.56
C ILE A 146 -10.79 6.36 -1.52
N SER A 147 -10.14 5.29 -1.99
CA SER A 147 -10.76 4.41 -2.98
C SER A 147 -11.93 3.59 -2.43
N ILE A 148 -11.83 3.15 -1.17
CA ILE A 148 -12.90 2.36 -0.51
C ILE A 148 -14.14 3.23 -0.30
N VAL A 149 -13.99 4.46 0.22
CA VAL A 149 -15.15 5.33 0.48
C VAL A 149 -15.77 5.86 -0.82
N SER A 150 -14.94 6.12 -1.86
CA SER A 150 -15.41 6.47 -3.21
C SER A 150 -15.95 5.29 -4.02
N ARG A 151 -15.91 4.05 -3.48
CA ARG A 151 -16.31 2.82 -4.18
C ARG A 151 -15.75 2.69 -5.60
N HIS A 152 -14.46 2.99 -5.76
CA HIS A 152 -13.81 2.88 -7.08
C HIS A 152 -13.97 1.46 -7.65
N PRO A 153 -14.53 1.32 -8.87
CA PRO A 153 -14.81 0.02 -9.45
C PRO A 153 -13.53 -0.63 -10.00
N VAL A 154 -13.42 -1.94 -9.86
CA VAL A 154 -12.49 -2.77 -10.65
C VAL A 154 -13.25 -3.26 -11.88
N ARG A 155 -12.67 -3.07 -13.07
CA ARG A 155 -13.28 -3.49 -14.34
C ARG A 155 -12.43 -4.59 -14.97
N PRO A 156 -13.03 -5.53 -15.73
CA PRO A 156 -12.26 -6.48 -16.52
C PRO A 156 -11.25 -5.76 -17.42
N LYS A 157 -10.02 -6.27 -17.48
CA LYS A 157 -9.03 -5.80 -18.45
C LYS A 157 -9.46 -6.31 -19.82
N GLN A 158 -9.57 -5.39 -20.79
CA GLN A 158 -9.83 -5.71 -22.19
C GLN A 158 -8.56 -6.23 -22.86
#